data_AF-A0A544ZLW5-F1
#
_entry.id   AF-A0A544ZLW5-F1
#
_cell.length_a   1.000
_cell.length_b   1.000
_cell.length_c   1.000
_cell.angle_alpha   90.00
_cell.angle_beta   90.00
_cell.angle_gamma   90.00
#
_symmetry.space_group_name_H-M   'P 1'
#
loop_
_entity.id
_entity.type
_entity.pdbx_description
1 polymer ?
#
loop_
_entity_poly.entity_id
_entity_poly.type
_entity_poly.pdbx_seq_one_letter_code
_entity_poly.pdbx_strand_id
1 'polypeptide(L)'
;MTTWTTPDQASTWTRTALDQRALDAAYPIVELFAGVTVDAQDTLKPRDLRLLAYAEAYQAAWMQSQPDVTGRMDVTQVVQDGVQYSQADPDAMVLAPLAKRCINRLSWRKSRTLQPLTPDQALALRGRVVPGTMAGTEEWYDDHQVWEPLR
;
A
#
# COMPACT_ATOMS: atom_id res chain seq x y z
N MET A 1 -7.69 18.93 17.84
CA MET A 1 -6.61 17.94 17.61
C MET A 1 -5.70 18.50 16.53
N THR A 2 -4.46 18.01 16.40
CA THR A 2 -3.57 18.43 15.31
C THR A 2 -3.80 17.49 14.12
N THR A 3 -4.12 18.05 12.95
CA THR A 3 -4.37 17.32 11.69
C THR A 3 -3.23 17.55 10.70
N TRP A 4 -3.10 16.68 9.69
CA TRP A 4 -2.06 16.79 8.65
C TRP A 4 -2.33 17.89 7.62
N THR A 5 -3.59 18.29 7.47
CA THR A 5 -4.02 19.35 6.55
C THR A 5 -5.02 20.30 7.19
N THR A 6 -5.29 21.43 6.51
CA THR A 6 -6.32 22.39 6.90
C THR A 6 -7.62 22.16 6.14
N PRO A 7 -8.78 22.55 6.70
CA PRO A 7 -10.08 22.40 6.03
C PRO A 7 -10.13 23.03 4.63
N ASP A 8 -9.54 24.22 4.45
CA ASP A 8 -9.53 24.93 3.16
C ASP A 8 -8.73 24.16 2.09
N GLN A 9 -7.56 23.63 2.46
CA GLN A 9 -6.73 22.84 1.54
C GLN A 9 -7.40 21.52 1.19
N ALA A 10 -7.93 20.82 2.20
CA ALA A 10 -8.63 19.56 2.01
C ALA A 10 -9.85 19.73 1.09
N SER A 11 -10.64 20.79 1.32
CA SER A 11 -11.81 21.11 0.50
C SER A 11 -11.43 21.43 -0.94
N THR A 12 -10.30 22.12 -1.15
CA THR A 12 -9.78 22.42 -2.48
C THR A 12 -9.39 21.15 -3.25
N TRP A 13 -8.71 20.20 -2.61
CA TRP A 13 -8.24 18.97 -3.28
C TRP A 13 -9.37 17.98 -3.58
N THR A 14 -10.36 17.91 -2.69
CA THR A 14 -11.45 16.94 -2.76
C THR A 14 -12.70 17.49 -3.44
N ARG A 15 -12.76 18.82 -3.65
CA ARG A 15 -13.95 19.54 -4.13
C ARG A 15 -15.20 19.26 -3.30
N THR A 16 -15.01 18.92 -2.03
CA THR A 16 -16.06 18.63 -1.06
C THR A 16 -15.89 19.60 0.11
N ALA A 17 -16.98 20.13 0.66
CA ALA A 17 -16.89 21.03 1.81
C ALA A 17 -16.53 20.23 3.07
N LEU A 18 -15.28 20.35 3.51
CA LEU A 18 -14.76 19.69 4.70
C LEU A 18 -14.56 20.71 5.80
N ASP A 19 -15.05 20.40 7.00
CA ASP A 19 -14.80 21.16 8.21
C ASP A 19 -13.72 20.48 9.06
N GLN A 20 -13.28 21.15 10.13
CA GLN A 20 -12.26 20.59 11.03
C GLN A 20 -12.71 19.27 11.67
N ARG A 21 -14.01 19.12 11.96
CA ARG A 21 -14.55 17.90 12.57
C ARG A 21 -14.43 16.69 11.64
N ALA A 22 -14.63 16.88 10.33
CA ALA A 22 -14.42 15.82 9.35
C ALA A 22 -12.96 15.36 9.30
N LEU A 23 -12.01 16.30 9.41
CA LEU A 23 -10.58 15.96 9.47
C LEU A 23 -10.21 15.27 10.78
N ASP A 24 -10.69 15.77 11.92
CA ASP A 24 -10.48 15.17 13.24
C ASP A 24 -11.01 13.72 13.29
N ALA A 25 -12.11 13.42 12.59
CA ALA A 25 -12.67 12.07 12.48
C ALA A 25 -11.86 11.15 11.54
N ALA A 26 -11.27 11.71 10.48
CA ALA A 26 -10.44 10.97 9.52
C ALA A 26 -9.04 10.67 10.05
N TYR A 27 -8.49 11.55 10.88
CA TYR A 27 -7.16 11.45 11.47
C TYR A 27 -6.84 10.08 12.11
N PRO A 28 -7.64 9.55 13.07
CA PRO A 28 -7.32 8.27 13.72
C PRO A 28 -7.31 7.08 12.76
N ILE A 29 -8.11 7.13 11.68
CA ILE A 29 -8.10 6.09 10.65
C ILE A 29 -6.77 6.15 9.87
N VAL A 30 -6.36 7.36 9.46
CA VAL A 30 -5.08 7.53 8.76
C VAL A 30 -3.91 7.12 9.65
N GLU A 31 -3.93 7.49 10.94
CA GLU A 31 -2.93 7.10 11.92
C GLU A 31 -2.82 5.57 12.04
N LEU A 32 -3.96 4.87 12.16
CA LEU A 32 -4.02 3.40 12.24
C LEU A 32 -3.31 2.72 11.05
N PHE A 33 -3.51 3.23 9.84
CA PHE A 33 -2.92 2.63 8.64
C PHE A 33 -1.51 3.14 8.32
N ALA A 34 -1.17 4.38 8.67
CA ALA A 34 0.14 4.97 8.40
C ALA A 34 1.18 4.59 9.45
N GLY A 35 0.76 4.34 10.70
CA GLY A 35 1.62 4.03 11.83
C GLY A 35 2.47 5.21 12.31
N VAL A 36 1.99 6.44 12.10
CA VAL A 36 2.70 7.67 12.47
C VAL A 36 1.70 8.76 12.89
N THR A 37 2.08 9.52 13.92
CA THR A 37 1.30 10.65 14.47
C THR A 37 1.83 11.99 13.95
N VAL A 38 1.03 13.05 14.07
CA VAL A 38 1.43 14.41 13.64
C VAL A 38 2.67 14.92 14.39
N ASP A 39 2.89 14.47 15.62
CA ASP A 39 4.06 14.85 16.42
C ASP A 39 5.40 14.45 15.76
N ALA A 40 5.38 13.47 14.85
CA ALA A 40 6.56 13.06 14.10
C ALA A 40 6.88 13.96 12.88
N GLN A 41 6.08 15.01 12.61
CA GLN A 41 6.19 15.82 11.40
C GLN A 41 7.61 16.31 11.09
N ASP A 42 8.37 16.69 12.11
CA ASP A 42 9.72 17.25 11.98
C ASP A 42 10.76 16.21 11.53
N THR A 43 10.44 14.93 11.68
CA THR A 43 11.30 13.81 11.28
C THR A 43 10.96 13.27 9.89
N LEU A 44 9.81 13.66 9.34
CA LEU A 44 9.29 13.12 8.08
C LEU A 44 9.76 13.94 6.88
N LYS A 45 9.88 13.26 5.73
CA LYS A 45 10.23 13.93 4.47
C LYS A 45 9.05 14.78 3.99
N PRO A 46 9.28 15.93 3.34
CA PRO A 46 8.20 16.77 2.79
C PRO A 46 7.25 16.03 1.85
N ARG A 47 7.78 15.05 1.09
CA ARG A 47 6.97 14.17 0.23
C ARG A 47 5.98 13.33 1.02
N ASP A 48 6.42 12.76 2.14
CA ASP A 48 5.58 11.87 2.97
C ASP A 48 4.53 12.70 3.73
N LEU A 49 4.90 13.88 4.24
CA LEU A 49 3.96 14.85 4.82
C LEU A 49 2.83 15.21 3.84
N ARG A 50 3.19 15.51 2.58
CA ARG A 50 2.20 15.80 1.54
C ARG A 50 1.28 14.61 1.26
N LEU A 51 1.81 13.38 1.29
CA LEU A 51 0.99 12.17 1.10
C LEU A 51 0.04 11.92 2.28
N LEU A 52 0.47 12.20 3.51
CA LEU A 52 -0.37 12.10 4.71
C LEU A 52 -1.50 13.15 4.68
N ALA A 53 -1.19 14.39 4.32
CA ALA A 53 -2.19 15.45 4.12
C ALA A 53 -3.24 15.06 3.07
N TYR A 54 -2.81 14.48 1.94
CA TYR A 54 -3.76 13.95 0.95
C TYR A 54 -4.56 12.76 1.45
N ALA A 55 -3.93 11.84 2.19
CA ALA A 55 -4.62 10.68 2.74
C ALA A 55 -5.76 11.10 3.68
N GLU A 56 -5.50 12.06 4.57
CA GLU A 56 -6.49 12.63 5.49
C GLU A 56 -7.64 13.32 4.75
N ALA A 57 -7.33 14.19 3.78
CA ALA A 57 -8.35 14.85 2.98
C ALA A 57 -9.25 13.86 2.23
N TYR A 58 -8.66 12.86 1.57
CA TYR A 58 -9.43 11.85 0.85
C TYR A 58 -10.24 10.94 1.78
N GLN A 59 -9.72 10.62 2.96
CA GLN A 59 -10.46 9.86 3.96
C GLN A 59 -11.68 10.64 4.45
N ALA A 60 -11.51 11.91 4.80
CA ALA A 60 -12.60 12.78 5.26
C ALA A 60 -13.71 12.94 4.20
N ALA A 61 -13.34 13.21 2.95
CA ALA A 61 -14.32 13.31 1.85
C ALA A 61 -15.04 11.99 1.59
N TRP A 62 -14.32 10.87 1.65
CA TRP A 62 -14.93 9.55 1.48
C TRP A 62 -15.92 9.24 2.60
N MET A 63 -15.55 9.53 3.86
CA MET A 63 -16.44 9.36 5.02
C MET A 63 -17.74 10.17 4.92
N GLN A 64 -17.70 11.38 4.34
CA GLN A 64 -18.92 12.15 4.09
C GLN A 64 -19.79 11.55 2.97
N SER A 65 -19.17 10.95 1.95
CA SER A 65 -19.88 10.36 0.81
C SER A 65 -20.50 8.99 1.11
N GLN A 66 -19.99 8.31 2.15
CA GLN A 66 -20.42 6.98 2.53
C GLN A 66 -21.44 7.08 3.67
N PRO A 67 -22.71 6.71 3.45
CA PRO A 67 -23.76 6.85 4.45
C PRO A 67 -23.58 5.93 5.68
N ASP A 68 -22.62 5.00 5.66
CA ASP A 68 -22.47 3.99 6.72
C ASP A 68 -21.00 3.58 7.01
N VAL A 69 -20.09 4.55 7.18
CA VAL A 69 -18.70 4.22 7.60
C VAL A 69 -18.61 3.83 9.08
N THR A 70 -19.56 4.27 9.90
CA THR A 70 -19.57 4.01 11.35
C THR A 70 -20.71 3.11 11.81
N GLY A 71 -21.70 2.83 10.97
CA GLY A 71 -22.71 1.83 11.28
C GLY A 71 -22.26 0.43 10.86
N ARG A 72 -22.87 -0.56 11.51
CA ARG A 72 -22.52 -1.98 11.35
C ARG A 72 -23.10 -2.51 10.03
N MET A 73 -22.34 -2.44 8.95
CA MET A 73 -22.59 -3.29 7.78
C MET A 73 -21.85 -4.62 7.94
N ASP A 74 -22.39 -5.53 8.75
CA ASP A 74 -21.99 -6.95 8.69
C ASP A 74 -22.71 -7.60 7.51
N VAL A 75 -22.33 -7.19 6.30
CA VAL A 75 -22.88 -7.69 5.04
C VAL A 75 -21.81 -8.54 4.39
N THR A 76 -21.87 -9.84 4.68
CA THR A 76 -20.88 -10.83 4.22
C THR A 76 -21.09 -11.22 2.76
N GLN A 77 -22.31 -11.11 2.23
CA GLN A 77 -22.62 -11.38 0.82
C GLN A 77 -24.00 -10.78 0.45
N VAL A 78 -24.10 -10.05 -0.66
CA VAL A 78 -25.39 -9.68 -1.27
C VAL A 78 -25.48 -10.37 -2.62
N VAL A 79 -26.47 -11.25 -2.75
CA VAL A 79 -26.84 -11.86 -4.04
C VAL A 79 -28.23 -11.33 -4.39
N GLN A 80 -28.31 -10.54 -5.45
CA GLN A 80 -29.60 -10.13 -6.01
C GLN A 80 -29.52 -10.15 -7.54
N ASP A 81 -30.49 -10.79 -8.17
CA ASP A 81 -30.68 -10.91 -9.63
C ASP A 81 -29.38 -11.15 -10.44
N GLY A 82 -28.60 -12.16 -10.03
CA GLY A 82 -27.42 -12.61 -10.78
C GLY A 82 -26.19 -11.71 -10.69
N VAL A 83 -26.26 -10.60 -9.94
CA VAL A 83 -25.09 -9.80 -9.61
C VAL A 83 -24.48 -10.33 -8.32
N GLN A 84 -23.30 -10.94 -8.42
CA GLN A 84 -22.50 -11.32 -7.27
C GLN A 84 -21.62 -10.13 -6.85
N TYR A 85 -21.92 -9.56 -5.69
CA TYR A 85 -20.98 -8.69 -4.99
C TYR A 85 -20.18 -9.54 -3.99
N SER A 86 -18.91 -9.78 -4.29
CA SER A 86 -17.94 -10.33 -3.33
C SER A 86 -17.23 -9.15 -2.66
N GLN A 87 -17.32 -9.06 -1.33
CA GLN A 87 -16.51 -8.11 -0.56
C GLN A 87 -15.03 -8.49 -0.77
N ALA A 88 -14.27 -7.65 -1.48
CA ALA A 88 -12.92 -8.00 -1.91
C ALA A 88 -11.88 -7.97 -0.78
N ASP A 89 -12.13 -7.20 0.29
CA ASP A 89 -11.25 -6.99 1.45
C ASP A 89 -12.04 -6.26 2.56
N PRO A 90 -12.11 -6.74 3.82
CA PRO A 90 -12.79 -6.04 4.92
C PRO A 90 -12.27 -4.62 5.14
N ASP A 91 -10.98 -4.40 4.87
CA ASP A 91 -10.33 -3.09 4.98
C ASP A 91 -10.83 -2.09 3.92
N ALA A 92 -11.47 -2.57 2.84
CA ALA A 92 -12.03 -1.71 1.81
C ALA A 92 -13.23 -0.88 2.30
N MET A 93 -13.84 -1.29 3.42
CA MET A 93 -14.94 -0.55 4.07
C MET A 93 -14.45 0.43 5.14
N VAL A 94 -13.16 0.45 5.47
CA VAL A 94 -12.61 1.32 6.51
C VAL A 94 -11.77 2.45 5.91
N LEU A 95 -10.94 2.11 4.92
CA LEU A 95 -9.99 3.06 4.33
C LEU A 95 -10.41 3.47 2.92
N ALA A 96 -10.48 4.77 2.68
CA ALA A 96 -10.79 5.33 1.38
C ALA A 96 -9.78 4.85 0.33
N PRO A 97 -10.23 4.48 -0.88
CA PRO A 97 -9.35 3.91 -1.90
C PRO A 97 -8.22 4.85 -2.33
N LEU A 98 -8.49 6.17 -2.35
CA LEU A 98 -7.46 7.18 -2.63
C LEU A 98 -6.51 7.38 -1.45
N ALA A 99 -7.00 7.33 -0.21
CA ALA A 99 -6.16 7.34 0.98
C ALA A 99 -5.22 6.12 1.00
N LYS A 100 -5.72 4.92 0.71
CA LYS A 100 -4.93 3.69 0.55
C LYS A 100 -3.80 3.86 -0.46
N ARG A 101 -4.06 4.50 -1.61
CA ARG A 101 -3.02 4.81 -2.62
C ARG A 101 -1.96 5.78 -2.12
N CYS A 102 -2.32 6.78 -1.31
CA CYS A 102 -1.36 7.71 -0.71
C CYS A 102 -0.49 7.00 0.33
N ILE A 103 -1.10 6.24 1.24
CA ILE A 103 -0.41 5.54 2.32
C ILE A 103 0.54 4.47 1.77
N ASN A 104 0.14 3.74 0.72
CA ASN A 104 1.02 2.73 0.08
C ASN A 104 2.26 3.33 -0.61
N ARG A 105 2.31 4.65 -0.80
CA ARG A 105 3.45 5.35 -1.41
C ARG A 105 4.40 5.97 -0.40
N LEU A 106 4.09 5.88 0.90
CA LEU A 106 4.93 6.35 1.99
C LEU A 106 6.27 5.61 1.98
N SER A 107 7.33 6.33 2.32
CA SER A 107 8.69 5.83 2.17
C SER A 107 8.99 4.56 2.99
N TRP A 108 8.32 4.37 4.13
CA TRP A 108 8.46 3.19 4.99
C TRP A 108 7.50 2.03 4.65
N ARG A 109 6.43 2.28 3.89
CA ARG A 109 5.45 1.26 3.48
C ARG A 109 5.88 0.49 2.24
N LYS A 110 6.81 1.06 1.46
CA LYS A 110 7.38 0.36 0.32
C LYS A 110 8.24 -0.77 0.87
N SER A 111 7.74 -2.01 0.80
CA SER A 111 8.60 -3.18 0.83
C SER A 111 9.63 -2.94 -0.26
N ARG A 112 10.83 -2.53 0.14
CA ARG A 112 12.01 -2.69 -0.70
C ARG A 112 12.03 -4.18 -0.91
N THR A 113 11.55 -4.65 -2.07
CA THR A 113 12.15 -5.82 -2.67
C THR A 113 13.62 -5.49 -2.56
N LEU A 114 14.32 -6.14 -1.63
CA LEU A 114 15.76 -6.11 -1.57
C LEU A 114 16.11 -6.69 -2.93
N GLN A 115 16.25 -5.83 -3.93
CA GLN A 115 16.73 -6.23 -5.22
C GLN A 115 18.15 -6.65 -4.87
N PRO A 116 18.45 -7.95 -4.83
CA PRO A 116 19.79 -8.40 -4.43
C PRO A 116 20.82 -7.97 -5.48
N LEU A 117 20.33 -7.38 -6.58
CA LEU A 117 21.06 -6.96 -7.74
C LEU A 117 21.22 -5.45 -7.71
N THR A 118 22.46 -4.98 -7.78
CA THR A 118 22.78 -3.57 -8.00
C THR A 118 22.21 -3.10 -9.36
N PRO A 119 22.06 -1.79 -9.61
CA PRO A 119 21.58 -1.27 -10.90
C PRO A 119 22.34 -1.84 -12.11
N ASP A 120 23.65 -2.06 -11.97
CA ASP A 120 24.50 -2.66 -13.00
C ASP A 120 24.18 -4.15 -13.23
N GLN A 121 23.92 -4.89 -12.15
CA GLN A 121 23.52 -6.30 -12.23
C GLN A 121 22.11 -6.46 -12.83
N ALA A 122 21.19 -5.55 -12.52
CA ALA A 122 19.86 -5.52 -13.12
C ALA A 122 19.91 -5.17 -14.62
N LEU A 123 20.80 -4.25 -15.02
CA LEU A 123 21.02 -3.90 -16.42
C LEU A 123 21.65 -5.06 -17.20
N ALA A 124 22.61 -5.77 -16.59
CA ALA A 124 23.25 -6.95 -17.18
C ALA A 124 22.27 -8.10 -17.44
N LEU A 125 21.28 -8.31 -16.56
CA LEU A 125 20.20 -9.28 -16.74
C LEU A 125 19.19 -8.85 -17.82
N ARG A 126 18.90 -7.55 -17.92
CA ARG A 126 17.94 -7.01 -18.91
C ARG A 126 18.34 -7.25 -20.36
N GLY A 127 19.65 -7.40 -20.62
CA GLY A 127 20.21 -7.70 -21.94
C GLY A 127 20.52 -9.18 -22.21
N ARG A 128 20.31 -10.08 -21.24
CA ARG A 128 20.72 -11.51 -21.34
C ARG A 128 19.59 -12.52 -21.39
N VAL A 129 18.32 -12.10 -21.35
CA VAL A 129 17.19 -13.04 -21.52
C VAL A 129 16.91 -13.24 -23.00
N VAL A 130 17.64 -14.17 -23.62
CA VAL A 130 17.20 -14.84 -24.85
C VAL A 130 16.38 -16.06 -24.42
N PRO A 131 15.17 -16.29 -24.96
CA PRO A 131 14.44 -17.53 -24.69
C PRO A 131 15.19 -18.68 -25.37
N GLY A 132 16.14 -19.28 -24.66
CA GLY A 132 17.00 -20.31 -25.26
C GLY A 132 18.12 -20.88 -24.39
N THR A 133 18.34 -20.43 -23.14
CA THR A 133 19.39 -20.99 -22.28
C THR A 133 18.80 -21.85 -21.15
N MET A 134 18.02 -22.85 -21.55
CA MET A 134 17.85 -24.11 -20.82
C MET A 134 18.23 -25.21 -21.80
N ALA A 135 19.48 -25.19 -22.27
CA ALA A 135 20.03 -26.21 -23.15
C ALA A 135 21.50 -26.40 -22.80
N GLY A 136 21.81 -27.57 -22.23
CA GLY A 136 23.11 -28.22 -22.29
C GLY A 136 24.23 -27.60 -21.46
N THR A 137 24.27 -27.90 -20.16
CA THR A 137 25.55 -28.32 -19.55
C THR A 137 25.50 -29.84 -19.46
N GLU A 138 25.78 -30.48 -20.60
CA GLU A 138 26.41 -31.80 -20.59
C GLU A 138 27.79 -31.67 -19.94
N GLU A 139 28.35 -32.83 -19.54
CA GLU A 139 29.75 -33.07 -19.13
C GLU A 139 30.09 -32.75 -17.66
N TRP A 140 30.36 -33.71 -16.73
CA TRP A 140 30.76 -35.12 -16.82
C TRP A 140 30.29 -35.91 -15.58
N TYR A 141 29.82 -37.14 -15.77
CA TYR A 141 29.79 -38.16 -14.71
C TYR A 141 31.23 -38.53 -14.37
N ASP A 142 31.67 -38.24 -13.15
CA ASP A 142 32.95 -38.71 -12.62
C ASP A 142 32.75 -40.15 -12.12
N ASP A 143 33.03 -41.12 -13.01
CA ASP A 143 32.86 -42.57 -12.79
C ASP A 143 33.87 -43.16 -11.77
N HIS A 144 34.53 -42.29 -10.98
CA HIS A 144 35.55 -42.63 -9.99
C HIS A 144 35.21 -42.25 -8.54
N GLN A 145 33.98 -41.83 -8.22
CA GLN A 145 33.57 -41.69 -6.82
C GLN A 145 33.33 -43.07 -6.18
N VAL A 146 34.41 -43.65 -5.66
CA VAL A 146 34.36 -44.79 -4.73
C VAL A 146 33.69 -44.31 -3.44
N TRP A 147 32.55 -44.91 -3.12
CA TRP A 147 31.75 -44.60 -1.93
C TRP A 147 32.51 -44.93 -0.64
N GLU A 148 32.60 -43.98 0.30
CA GLU A 148 33.08 -44.22 1.66
C GLU A 148 31.95 -44.03 2.69
N PRO A 149 31.76 -44.98 3.63
CA PRO A 149 30.79 -44.81 4.71
C PRO A 149 31.27 -43.77 5.72
N LEU A 150 30.37 -42.85 6.08
CA LEU A 150 30.55 -41.88 7.16
C LEU A 150 30.84 -42.63 8.49
N ARG A 151 31.97 -42.30 9.12
CA ARG A 151 32.29 -42.69 10.51
C ARG A 151 31.82 -41.65 11.51
#